data_AF-A0A820R8A6-F1
#
_entry.id   AF-A0A820R8A6-F1
#
_cell.length_a   1.000
_cell.length_b   1.000
_cell.length_c   1.000
_cell.angle_alpha   90.00
_cell.angle_beta   90.00
_cell.angle_gamma   90.00
#
_symmetry.space_group_name_H-M   'P 1'
#
loop_
_entity.id
_entity.type
_entity.pdbx_description
1 polymer ?
#
loop_
_entity_poly.entity_id
_entity_poly.type
_entity_poly.pdbx_seq_one_letter_code
_entity_poly.pdbx_strand_id
1 'polypeptide(L)'
;FYFLIGSIDNILYILINLISRIVATGDGIDLTRTSIIWCKIRPFFASTLPLINLTCSCLAAIDQFFITSKHVKIRRCSNIKWAHKIVLCFITIWSLHAIPIFIFYEISPITQTCGNTNAAYGIYTTIHLLGLATSIPAILMVFFGYLAYRN
;
A
#
# COMPACT_ATOMS: atom_id res chain seq x y z
N PHE A 1 14.11 2.18 -10.15
CA PHE A 1 13.75 0.97 -9.39
C PHE A 1 12.46 1.17 -8.60
N TYR A 2 12.42 2.11 -7.65
CA TYR A 2 11.20 2.38 -6.85
C TYR A 2 9.94 2.64 -7.71
N PHE A 3 10.05 3.48 -8.74
CA PHE A 3 8.93 3.72 -9.67
C PHE A 3 8.50 2.48 -10.47
N LEU A 4 9.44 1.58 -10.81
CA LEU A 4 9.09 0.34 -11.52
C LEU A 4 8.22 -0.56 -10.64
N ILE A 5 8.60 -0.71 -9.37
CA ILE A 5 7.81 -1.47 -8.39
C ILE A 5 6.45 -0.80 -8.19
N GLY A 6 6.42 0.53 -8.00
CA GLY A 6 5.17 1.27 -7.90
C GLY A 6 4.26 1.10 -9.12
N SER A 7 4.81 1.06 -10.35
CA SER A 7 4.03 0.78 -11.55
C SER A 7 3.46 -0.64 -11.57
N ILE A 8 4.24 -1.65 -11.20
CA ILE A 8 3.78 -3.04 -11.09
C ILE A 8 2.65 -3.14 -10.06
N ASP A 9 2.82 -2.53 -8.89
CA ASP A 9 1.82 -2.53 -7.82
C ASP A 9 0.54 -1.81 -8.25
N ASN A 10 0.64 -0.69 -8.96
CA ASN A 10 -0.53 0.03 -9.47
C ASN A 10 -1.30 -0.79 -10.51
N ILE A 11 -0.59 -1.47 -11.43
CA ILE A 11 -1.22 -2.38 -12.40
C ILE A 11 -1.94 -3.50 -11.66
N LEU A 12 -1.27 -4.14 -10.69
CA LEU A 12 -1.86 -5.22 -9.90
C LEU A 12 -3.10 -4.74 -9.11
N TYR A 13 -3.01 -3.56 -8.49
CA TYR A 13 -4.10 -2.94 -7.75
C TYR A 13 -5.32 -2.67 -8.63
N ILE A 14 -5.11 -2.12 -9.83
CA ILE A 14 -6.18 -1.84 -10.79
C ILE A 14 -6.81 -3.16 -11.24
N LEU A 15 -6.02 -4.16 -11.62
CA LEU A 15 -6.53 -5.44 -12.11
C LEU A 15 -7.45 -6.12 -11.07
N ILE A 16 -6.99 -6.24 -9.82
CA ILE A 16 -7.75 -6.93 -8.76
C ILE A 16 -9.07 -6.20 -8.45
N ASN A 17 -9.01 -4.87 -8.35
CA ASN A 17 -10.21 -4.08 -8.03
C ASN A 17 -11.18 -4.00 -9.20
N LEU A 18 -10.67 -3.95 -10.44
CA LEU A 18 -11.49 -3.84 -11.63
C LEU A 18 -12.20 -5.14 -11.97
N ILE A 19 -11.53 -6.31 -11.86
CA ILE A 19 -12.15 -7.63 -12.08
C ILE A 19 -13.42 -7.78 -11.22
N SER A 20 -13.30 -7.42 -9.93
CA SER A 20 -14.44 -7.45 -9.00
C SER A 20 -15.62 -6.60 -9.49
N ARG A 21 -15.35 -5.44 -10.08
CA ARG A 21 -16.37 -4.51 -10.57
C ARG A 21 -16.97 -4.92 -11.91
N ILE A 22 -16.16 -5.44 -12.82
CA ILE A 22 -16.60 -5.90 -14.14
C ILE A 22 -17.60 -7.04 -13.96
N VAL A 23 -17.28 -8.05 -13.15
CA VAL A 23 -18.18 -9.20 -12.91
C VAL A 23 -19.48 -8.74 -12.23
N ALA A 24 -19.38 -7.84 -11.24
CA ALA A 24 -20.56 -7.32 -10.56
C ALA A 24 -21.49 -6.52 -11.49
N THR A 25 -20.94 -5.76 -12.44
CA THR A 25 -21.74 -4.89 -13.34
C THR A 25 -22.18 -5.62 -14.61
N GLY A 26 -21.36 -6.53 -15.13
CA GLY A 26 -21.63 -7.30 -16.34
C GLY A 26 -22.58 -8.47 -16.12
N ASP A 27 -22.33 -9.25 -15.06
CA ASP A 27 -23.06 -10.50 -14.80
C ASP A 27 -24.09 -10.37 -13.65
N GLY A 28 -24.12 -9.22 -12.97
CA GLY A 28 -24.96 -8.99 -11.79
C GLY A 28 -24.51 -9.75 -10.54
N ILE A 29 -23.35 -10.44 -10.59
CA ILE A 29 -22.82 -11.27 -9.51
C ILE A 29 -21.74 -10.50 -8.76
N ASP A 30 -22.00 -10.12 -7.51
CA ASP A 30 -20.98 -9.54 -6.65
C ASP A 30 -20.12 -10.66 -6.03
N LEU A 31 -18.92 -10.87 -6.58
CA LEU A 31 -17.94 -11.84 -6.08
C LEU A 31 -17.60 -11.65 -4.60
N THR A 32 -17.65 -10.41 -4.10
CA THR A 32 -17.35 -10.13 -2.69
C THR A 32 -18.48 -10.55 -1.75
N ARG A 33 -19.70 -10.72 -2.26
CA ARG A 33 -20.86 -11.18 -1.48
C ARG A 33 -21.05 -12.69 -1.55
N THR A 34 -20.52 -13.32 -2.60
CA THR A 34 -20.72 -14.74 -2.88
C THR A 34 -19.54 -15.60 -2.42
N SER A 35 -18.31 -15.09 -2.48
CA SER A 35 -17.10 -15.83 -2.14
C SER A 35 -16.39 -15.22 -0.94
N ILE A 36 -16.26 -16.01 0.14
CA ILE A 36 -15.47 -15.63 1.32
C ILE A 36 -14.00 -15.39 0.97
N ILE A 37 -13.48 -16.15 0.00
CA ILE A 37 -12.11 -16.00 -0.49
C ILE A 37 -11.93 -14.62 -1.11
N TRP A 38 -12.85 -14.20 -1.98
CA TRP A 38 -12.80 -12.90 -2.62
C TRP A 38 -13.06 -11.75 -1.66
N CYS A 39 -13.94 -11.96 -0.67
CA CYS A 39 -14.18 -11.04 0.43
C CYS A 39 -12.91 -10.73 1.23
N LYS A 40 -11.98 -11.69 1.37
CA LYS A 40 -10.72 -11.47 2.10
C LYS A 40 -9.57 -10.99 1.20
N ILE A 41 -9.43 -11.57 0.01
CA ILE A 41 -8.34 -11.26 -0.93
C ILE A 41 -8.41 -9.80 -1.41
N ARG A 42 -9.60 -9.32 -1.76
CA ARG A 42 -9.76 -7.95 -2.29
C ARG A 42 -9.31 -6.88 -1.29
N PRO A 43 -9.81 -6.81 -0.05
CA PRO A 43 -9.36 -5.81 0.92
C PRO A 43 -7.88 -6.00 1.30
N PHE A 44 -7.35 -7.23 1.29
CA PHE A 44 -5.93 -7.47 1.50
C PHE A 44 -5.08 -6.70 0.48
N PHE A 45 -5.31 -6.93 -0.82
CA PHE A 45 -4.57 -6.23 -1.86
C PHE A 45 -4.88 -4.73 -1.89
N ALA A 46 -6.13 -4.34 -1.60
CA ALA A 46 -6.52 -2.94 -1.55
C ALA A 46 -5.87 -2.17 -0.39
N SER A 47 -5.50 -2.84 0.69
CA SER A 47 -4.76 -2.25 1.81
C SER A 47 -3.25 -2.29 1.58
N THR A 48 -2.70 -3.40 1.10
CA THR A 48 -1.25 -3.62 1.02
C THR A 48 -0.59 -2.89 -0.15
N LEU A 49 -1.16 -2.97 -1.36
CA LEU A 49 -0.51 -2.42 -2.56
C LEU A 49 -0.35 -0.88 -2.51
N PRO A 50 -1.34 -0.09 -2.05
CA PRO A 50 -1.14 1.35 -1.92
C PRO A 50 -0.03 1.71 -0.93
N LEU A 51 0.11 0.97 0.17
CA LEU A 51 1.18 1.21 1.16
C LEU A 51 2.57 0.91 0.60
N ILE A 52 2.71 -0.15 -0.20
CA ILE A 52 3.98 -0.45 -0.89
C ILE A 52 4.31 0.67 -1.87
N ASN A 53 3.35 1.11 -2.69
CA ASN A 53 3.55 2.20 -3.65
C ASN A 53 3.90 3.53 -2.96
N LEU A 54 3.22 3.88 -1.86
CA LEU A 54 3.54 5.05 -1.04
C LEU A 54 4.94 4.96 -0.44
N THR A 55 5.31 3.80 0.09
CA THR A 55 6.66 3.56 0.64
C THR A 55 7.72 3.73 -0.45
N CYS A 56 7.49 3.17 -1.64
CA CYS A 56 8.38 3.36 -2.78
C CYS A 56 8.51 4.84 -3.17
N SER A 57 7.42 5.61 -3.12
CA SER A 57 7.42 7.04 -3.40
C SER A 57 8.23 7.83 -2.37
N CYS A 58 8.06 7.53 -1.07
CA CYS A 58 8.88 8.12 0.00
C CYS A 58 10.36 7.76 -0.16
N LEU A 59 10.68 6.49 -0.44
CA LEU A 59 12.06 6.05 -0.66
C LEU A 59 12.68 6.70 -1.90
N ALA A 60 11.89 6.94 -2.96
CA ALA A 60 12.36 7.67 -4.14
C ALA A 60 12.70 9.14 -3.80
N ALA A 61 11.87 9.81 -2.99
CA ALA A 61 12.15 11.19 -2.55
C ALA A 61 13.42 11.27 -1.68
N ILE A 62 13.61 10.30 -0.78
CA ILE A 62 14.83 10.18 0.05
C ILE A 62 16.06 9.93 -0.83
N ASP A 63 15.95 9.01 -1.78
CA ASP A 63 17.05 8.67 -2.69
C ASP A 63 17.43 9.86 -3.57
N GLN A 64 16.44 10.63 -4.04
CA GLN A 64 16.67 11.88 -4.77
C GLN A 64 17.47 12.88 -3.94
N PHE A 65 17.12 13.09 -2.66
CA PHE A 65 17.92 13.92 -1.74
C PHE A 65 19.35 13.41 -1.57
N PHE A 66 19.55 12.09 -1.46
CA PHE A 66 20.89 11.52 -1.34
C PHE A 66 21.73 11.80 -2.58
N ILE A 67 21.14 11.65 -3.77
CA ILE A 67 21.84 11.84 -5.05
C ILE A 67 22.19 13.32 -5.28
N THR A 68 21.29 14.26 -4.96
CA THR A 68 21.54 15.70 -5.13
C THR A 68 22.47 16.28 -4.07
N SER A 69 22.87 15.50 -3.07
CA SER A 69 23.70 16.00 -1.98
C SER A 69 25.13 16.34 -2.37
N LYS A 70 25.56 17.55 -1.95
CA LYS A 70 26.95 18.04 -2.08
C LYS A 70 27.94 17.17 -1.31
N HIS A 71 27.50 16.47 -0.26
CA HIS A 71 28.35 15.61 0.55
C HIS A 71 28.47 14.20 -0.04
N VAL A 72 29.68 13.83 -0.46
CA VAL A 72 29.99 12.51 -1.04
C VAL A 72 29.59 11.35 -0.13
N LYS A 73 29.70 11.50 1.20
CA LYS A 73 29.28 10.47 2.17
C LYS A 73 27.78 10.18 2.08
N ILE A 74 26.94 11.21 1.94
CA ILE A 74 25.47 11.07 1.81
C ILE A 74 25.12 10.46 0.45
N ARG A 75 25.77 10.91 -0.61
CA ARG A 75 25.53 10.38 -1.97
C ARG A 75 25.83 8.88 -2.07
N ARG A 76 26.84 8.38 -1.35
CA ARG A 76 27.17 6.95 -1.30
C ARG A 76 26.08 6.08 -0.64
N CYS A 77 25.14 6.68 0.10
CA CYS A 77 24.00 5.95 0.66
C CYS A 77 22.98 5.56 -0.43
N SER A 78 22.93 6.28 -1.56
CA SER A 78 22.14 5.88 -2.72
C SER A 78 22.82 4.69 -3.41
N ASN A 79 22.38 3.49 -3.05
CA ASN A 79 22.91 2.25 -3.60
C ASN A 79 21.78 1.29 -3.93
N ILE A 80 21.76 0.85 -5.19
CA ILE A 80 20.74 -0.02 -5.73
C ILE A 80 20.60 -1.36 -4.97
N LYS A 81 21.69 -1.91 -4.42
CA LYS A 81 21.64 -3.17 -3.65
C LYS A 81 20.87 -2.98 -2.34
N TRP A 82 21.03 -1.83 -1.70
CA TRP A 82 20.28 -1.47 -0.50
C TRP A 82 18.82 -1.17 -0.83
N ALA A 83 18.56 -0.48 -1.95
CA ALA A 83 17.20 -0.23 -2.41
C ALA A 83 16.38 -1.53 -2.54
N HIS A 84 16.93 -2.57 -3.16
CA HIS A 84 16.25 -3.87 -3.28
C HIS A 84 15.93 -4.50 -1.92
N LYS A 85 16.92 -4.52 -1.01
CA LYS A 85 16.74 -5.10 0.34
C LYS A 85 15.70 -4.35 1.16
N ILE A 86 15.73 -3.02 1.10
CA ILE A 86 14.80 -2.15 1.83
C ILE A 86 13.37 -2.35 1.30
N VAL A 87 13.18 -2.33 -0.02
CA VAL A 87 11.84 -2.54 -0.60
C VAL A 87 11.30 -3.93 -0.28
N LEU A 88 12.13 -4.97 -0.39
CA LEU A 88 11.71 -6.33 -0.03
C LEU A 88 11.28 -6.41 1.46
N CYS A 89 12.04 -5.77 2.34
CA CYS A 89 11.69 -5.67 3.76
C CYS A 89 10.31 -5.00 3.95
N PHE A 90 10.07 -3.86 3.31
CA PHE A 90 8.77 -3.19 3.42
C PHE A 90 7.61 -4.00 2.82
N ILE A 91 7.81 -4.67 1.68
CA ILE A 91 6.80 -5.58 1.12
C ILE A 91 6.42 -6.65 2.14
N THR A 92 7.40 -7.27 2.81
CA THR A 92 7.11 -8.26 3.85
C THR A 92 6.38 -7.66 5.05
N ILE A 93 6.79 -6.48 5.52
CA ILE A 93 6.14 -5.78 6.64
C ILE A 93 4.68 -5.47 6.31
N TRP A 94 4.40 -4.90 5.12
CA TRP A 94 3.04 -4.55 4.70
C TRP A 94 2.17 -5.78 4.43
N SER A 95 2.75 -6.88 3.97
CA SER A 95 2.04 -8.15 3.81
C SER A 95 1.65 -8.76 5.16
N LEU A 96 2.57 -8.74 6.14
CA LEU A 96 2.30 -9.22 7.50
C LEU A 96 1.28 -8.33 8.23
N HIS A 97 1.39 -7.01 8.04
CA HIS A 97 0.47 -6.02 8.60
C HIS A 97 -0.98 -6.22 8.13
N ALA A 98 -1.18 -6.74 6.92
CA ALA A 98 -2.50 -7.00 6.36
C ALA A 98 -3.09 -8.38 6.74
N ILE A 99 -2.37 -9.22 7.50
CA ILE A 99 -2.89 -10.51 7.99
C ILE A 99 -4.23 -10.39 8.75
N PRO A 100 -4.46 -9.39 9.62
CA PRO A 100 -5.72 -9.25 10.34
C PRO A 100 -6.96 -9.14 9.42
N ILE A 101 -6.79 -8.72 8.17
CA ILE A 101 -7.88 -8.70 7.18
C ILE A 101 -8.43 -10.12 6.97
N PHE A 102 -7.57 -11.14 6.89
CA PHE A 102 -8.02 -12.52 6.72
C PHE A 102 -8.79 -13.07 7.94
N ILE A 103 -8.61 -12.45 9.11
CA ILE A 103 -9.25 -12.85 10.37
C ILE A 103 -10.59 -12.12 10.54
N PHE A 104 -10.61 -10.80 10.32
CA PHE A 104 -11.73 -9.94 10.69
C PHE A 104 -12.68 -9.60 9.54
N TYR A 105 -12.34 -9.88 8.28
CA TYR A 105 -13.29 -9.70 7.17
C TYR A 105 -14.13 -10.95 6.94
N GLU A 106 -15.45 -10.76 6.91
CA GLU A 106 -16.40 -11.83 6.70
C GLU A 106 -17.63 -11.32 5.92
N ILE A 107 -18.42 -12.25 5.38
CA ILE A 107 -19.69 -11.93 4.74
C ILE A 107 -20.75 -11.87 5.83
N SER A 108 -21.30 -10.69 6.05
CA SER A 108 -22.37 -10.49 7.03
C SER A 108 -23.61 -11.30 6.64
N PRO A 109 -24.17 -12.14 7.53
CA PRO A 109 -25.37 -12.91 7.22
C PRO A 109 -26.61 -12.02 7.04
N ILE A 110 -26.60 -10.82 7.64
CA ILE A 110 -27.75 -9.89 7.64
C ILE A 110 -27.72 -9.02 6.39
N THR A 111 -26.59 -8.37 6.11
CA THR A 111 -26.48 -7.41 5.01
C THR A 111 -26.00 -8.06 3.70
N GLN A 112 -25.51 -9.31 3.76
CA GLN A 112 -24.90 -10.02 2.63
C GLN A 112 -23.76 -9.20 2.00
N THR A 113 -23.05 -8.42 2.82
CA THR A 113 -21.91 -7.60 2.39
C THR A 113 -20.64 -8.09 3.07
N CYS A 114 -19.54 -8.08 2.31
CA CYS A 114 -18.22 -8.26 2.86
C CYS A 114 -17.83 -7.05 3.71
N GLY A 115 -17.47 -7.27 4.97
CA GLY A 115 -17.09 -6.20 5.87
C GLY A 115 -16.29 -6.68 7.07
N ASN A 116 -15.69 -5.72 7.76
CA ASN A 116 -15.01 -5.96 9.02
C ASN A 116 -16.03 -6.27 10.13
N THR A 117 -15.86 -7.38 10.83
CA THR A 117 -16.72 -7.81 11.95
C THR A 117 -16.23 -7.30 13.31
N ASN A 118 -15.00 -6.79 13.40
CA ASN A 118 -14.38 -6.37 14.65
C ASN A 118 -14.32 -4.83 14.77
N ALA A 119 -15.04 -4.28 15.76
CA ALA A 119 -15.12 -2.85 16.00
C ALA A 119 -13.76 -2.20 16.34
N ALA A 120 -12.92 -2.86 17.15
CA ALA A 120 -11.59 -2.36 17.50
C ALA A 120 -10.68 -2.30 16.27
N TYR A 121 -10.75 -3.32 15.41
CA TYR A 121 -10.04 -3.30 14.13
C TYR A 121 -10.59 -2.21 13.19
N GLY A 122 -11.88 -1.89 13.28
CA GLY A 122 -12.49 -0.78 12.52
C GLY A 122 -11.88 0.57 12.89
N ILE A 123 -11.73 0.84 14.19
CA ILE A 123 -11.05 2.05 14.68
C ILE A 123 -9.59 2.05 14.21
N TYR A 124 -8.89 0.92 14.34
CA TYR A 124 -7.52 0.77 13.88
C TYR A 124 -7.35 1.11 12.40
N THR A 125 -8.20 0.55 11.52
CA THR A 125 -8.12 0.81 10.07
C THR A 125 -8.34 2.29 9.72
N THR A 126 -9.19 2.98 10.47
CA THR A 126 -9.43 4.43 10.29
C THR A 126 -8.20 5.24 10.67
N ILE A 127 -7.61 4.95 11.84
CA ILE A 127 -6.38 5.61 12.30
C ILE A 127 -5.22 5.32 11.35
N HIS A 128 -5.10 4.07 10.91
CA HIS A 128 -4.08 3.64 9.96
C HIS A 128 -4.20 4.39 8.63
N LEU A 129 -5.41 4.55 8.09
CA LEU A 129 -5.65 5.30 6.86
C LEU A 129 -5.23 6.77 7.00
N LEU A 130 -5.64 7.45 8.07
CA LEU A 130 -5.35 8.86 8.27
C LEU A 130 -3.89 9.14 8.66
N GLY A 131 -3.26 8.22 9.39
CA GLY A 131 -1.89 8.39 9.86
C GLY A 131 -0.87 7.87 8.85
N LEU A 132 -0.89 6.56 8.61
CA LEU A 132 0.15 5.84 7.89
C LEU A 132 0.00 5.93 6.37
N ALA A 133 -1.23 6.01 5.85
CA ALA A 133 -1.44 6.06 4.40
C ALA A 133 -1.41 7.51 3.85
N THR A 134 -1.69 8.53 4.65
CA THR A 134 -1.75 9.92 4.16
C THR A 134 -0.73 10.84 4.85
N SER A 135 -0.84 11.03 6.15
CA SER A 135 -0.07 12.07 6.88
C SER A 135 1.43 11.81 6.86
N ILE A 136 1.87 10.59 7.23
CA ILE A 136 3.30 10.25 7.31
C ILE A 136 3.98 10.32 5.93
N PRO A 137 3.45 9.66 4.87
CA PRO A 137 4.06 9.73 3.55
C PRO A 137 4.14 11.16 3.01
N ALA A 138 3.08 11.96 3.19
CA ALA A 138 3.05 13.35 2.74
C ALA A 138 4.13 14.19 3.42
N ILE A 139 4.26 14.11 4.75
CA ILE A 139 5.28 14.85 5.51
C ILE A 139 6.68 14.44 5.04
N LEU A 140 6.94 13.14 4.88
CA LEU A 140 8.24 12.65 4.40
C LEU A 140 8.56 13.14 2.99
N MET A 141 7.62 13.03 2.05
CA MET A 141 7.83 13.49 0.67
C MET A 141 8.05 14.99 0.59
N VAL A 142 7.29 15.80 1.34
CA VAL A 142 7.47 17.27 1.39
C VAL A 142 8.82 17.61 1.99
N PHE A 143 9.18 16.98 3.12
CA PHE A 143 10.44 17.25 3.80
C PHE A 143 11.66 16.90 2.93
N PHE A 144 11.72 15.68 2.40
CA PHE A 144 12.84 15.25 1.56
C PHE A 144 12.84 15.91 0.19
N GLY A 145 11.67 16.22 -0.38
CA GLY A 145 11.56 17.01 -1.60
C GLY A 145 12.10 18.43 -1.42
N TYR A 146 11.76 19.09 -0.31
CA TYR A 146 12.32 20.40 0.03
C TYR A 146 13.83 20.36 0.22
N LEU A 147 14.33 19.36 0.96
CA LEU A 147 15.78 19.17 1.14
C LEU A 147 16.49 18.92 -0.19
N ALA A 148 15.91 18.13 -1.09
CA ALA A 148 16.47 17.86 -2.40
C ALA A 148 16.52 19.12 -3.28
N TYR A 149 15.54 20.02 -3.16
CA TYR A 149 15.50 21.29 -3.88
C TYR A 149 16.54 22.30 -3.37
N ARG A 150 16.77 22.35 -2.05
CA ARG A 150 17.70 23.31 -1.43
C ARG A 150 19.18 22.94 -1.63
N ASN A 151 19.47 21.65 -1.74
CA ASN A 151 20.84 21.13 -1.75
C ASN A 151 21.53 21.35 -3.11
#